data_AF-A0A6H0IYD3-F1
#
_entry.id   AF-A0A6H0IYD3-F1
#
_cell.length_a   1.000
_cell.length_b   1.000
_cell.length_c   1.000
_cell.angle_alpha   90.00
_cell.angle_beta   90.00
_cell.angle_gamma   90.00
#
_symmetry.space_group_name_H-M   'P 1'
#
loop_
_entity.id
_entity.type
_entity.pdbx_description
1 polymer ?
#
loop_
_entity_poly.entity_id
_entity_poly.type
_entity_poly.pdbx_seq_one_letter_code
_entity_poly.pdbx_strand_id
1 'polypeptide(L)'
;MQDEEQIVDHAAQGAVDLGNRIAEQNEQANLQDIADGLLSGAIHYWLYTREPCDDPRCPDCAPLRTPEWRLQALQQLVDELARSSEYYESPGDMTPGNA
;
A
#
# COMPACT_ATOMS: atom_id res chain seq x y z
N MET A 1 -3.61 15.95 11.61
CA MET A 1 -2.95 14.87 12.35
C MET A 1 -3.95 13.78 12.76
N GLN A 2 -4.77 13.94 13.82
CA GLN A 2 -5.73 12.89 14.21
C GLN A 2 -6.76 12.57 13.10
N ASP A 3 -7.26 13.59 12.40
CA ASP A 3 -8.22 13.39 11.30
C ASP A 3 -7.59 12.72 10.07
N GLU A 4 -6.29 12.93 9.83
CA GLU A 4 -5.58 12.37 8.67
C GLU A 4 -5.24 10.89 8.91
N GLU A 5 -4.81 10.55 10.13
CA GLU A 5 -4.57 9.17 10.57
C GLU A 5 -5.86 8.35 10.49
N GLN A 6 -6.98 8.91 10.94
CA GLN A 6 -8.31 8.28 10.81
C GLN A 6 -8.69 8.02 9.35
N ILE A 7 -8.33 8.89 8.41
CA ILE A 7 -8.61 8.70 6.98
C ILE A 7 -7.76 7.55 6.42
N VAL A 8 -6.49 7.46 6.81
CA VAL A 8 -5.59 6.37 6.38
C VAL A 8 -6.12 5.03 6.90
N ASP A 9 -6.46 4.95 8.18
CA ASP A 9 -7.01 3.74 8.79
C ASP A 9 -8.33 3.32 8.14
N HIS A 10 -9.22 4.28 7.88
CA HIS A 10 -10.49 4.01 7.18
C HIS A 10 -10.26 3.48 5.75
N ALA A 11 -9.29 4.03 5.02
CA ALA A 11 -8.94 3.54 3.69
C ALA A 11 -8.36 2.11 3.73
N ALA A 12 -7.49 1.83 4.70
CA ALA A 12 -6.91 0.50 4.92
C ALA A 12 -8.01 -0.53 5.27
N GLN A 13 -8.90 -0.20 6.20
CA GLN A 13 -10.04 -1.05 6.55
C GLN A 13 -10.93 -1.33 5.33
N GLY A 14 -11.20 -0.30 4.52
CA GLY A 14 -11.98 -0.46 3.29
C GLY A 14 -11.36 -1.44 2.28
N ALA A 15 -10.03 -1.50 2.20
CA ALA A 15 -9.33 -2.46 1.35
C ALA A 15 -9.46 -3.90 1.89
N VAL A 16 -9.32 -4.09 3.21
CA VAL A 16 -9.52 -5.40 3.88
C VAL A 16 -10.95 -5.89 3.68
N ASP A 17 -11.94 -5.03 3.93
CA ASP A 17 -13.35 -5.37 3.76
C ASP A 17 -13.67 -5.76 2.31
N LEU A 18 -13.06 -5.08 1.33
CA LEU A 18 -13.21 -5.42 -0.07
C LEU A 18 -12.62 -6.81 -0.36
N GLY A 19 -11.44 -7.12 0.16
CA GLY A 19 -10.82 -8.45 0.02
C GLY A 19 -11.69 -9.56 0.59
N ASN A 20 -12.21 -9.36 1.80
CA ASN A 20 -13.11 -10.31 2.45
C ASN A 20 -14.38 -10.55 1.61
N ARG A 21 -15.01 -9.49 1.10
CA ARG A 21 -16.19 -9.62 0.23
C ARG A 21 -15.88 -10.38 -1.07
N ILE A 22 -14.72 -10.15 -1.69
CA ILE A 22 -14.33 -10.86 -2.92
C ILE A 22 -14.11 -12.34 -2.61
N ALA A 23 -13.44 -12.66 -1.50
CA ALA A 23 -13.20 -14.04 -1.07
C ALA A 23 -14.51 -14.79 -0.77
N GLU A 24 -15.45 -14.15 -0.06
CA GLU A 24 -16.77 -14.71 0.23
C GLU A 24 -17.57 -15.01 -1.04
N GLN A 25 -17.45 -14.17 -2.07
CA GLN A 25 -18.17 -14.36 -3.34
C GLN A 25 -17.52 -15.41 -4.24
N ASN A 26 -16.27 -15.79 -3.97
CA ASN A 26 -15.46 -16.67 -4.81
C ASN A 26 -14.72 -17.70 -3.95
N GLU A 27 -15.45 -18.70 -3.43
CA GLU A 27 -14.91 -19.73 -2.52
C GLU A 27 -13.71 -20.51 -3.09
N GLN A 28 -13.53 -20.51 -4.42
CA GLN A 28 -12.41 -21.18 -5.10
C GLN A 28 -11.25 -20.23 -5.44
N ALA A 29 -11.38 -18.93 -5.19
CA ALA A 29 -10.32 -17.96 -5.46
C ALA A 29 -9.15 -18.15 -4.50
N ASN A 30 -7.94 -18.01 -5.03
CA ASN A 30 -6.75 -17.94 -4.19
C ASN A 30 -6.73 -16.58 -3.48
N LEU A 31 -6.66 -16.59 -2.14
CA LEU A 31 -6.58 -15.36 -1.33
C LEU A 31 -5.36 -14.50 -1.68
N GLN A 32 -4.25 -15.13 -2.12
CA GLN A 32 -3.06 -14.41 -2.58
C GLN A 32 -3.35 -13.58 -3.84
N ASP A 33 -4.08 -14.13 -4.81
CA ASP A 33 -4.44 -13.41 -6.04
C ASP A 33 -5.34 -12.20 -5.73
N ILE A 34 -6.25 -12.35 -4.75
CA ILE A 34 -7.08 -11.24 -4.26
C ILE A 34 -6.20 -10.17 -3.62
N ALA A 35 -5.28 -10.56 -2.73
CA ALA A 35 -4.37 -9.65 -2.06
C ALA A 35 -3.47 -8.88 -3.05
N ASP A 36 -2.90 -9.57 -4.03
CA ASP A 36 -2.08 -8.97 -5.09
C ASP A 36 -2.89 -7.97 -5.93
N GLY A 37 -4.15 -8.32 -6.26
CA GLY A 37 -5.06 -7.43 -6.96
C GLY A 37 -5.39 -6.16 -6.17
N LEU A 38 -5.66 -6.28 -4.87
CA LEU A 38 -5.90 -5.14 -3.98
C LEU A 38 -4.67 -4.24 -3.88
N LEU A 39 -3.48 -4.82 -3.68
CA LEU A 39 -2.22 -4.08 -3.63
C LEU A 39 -1.96 -3.34 -4.95
N SER A 40 -2.18 -4.01 -6.09
CA SER A 40 -2.06 -3.40 -7.41
C SER A 40 -2.98 -2.18 -7.56
N GLY A 41 -4.25 -2.30 -7.13
CA GLY A 41 -5.21 -1.19 -7.14
C GLY A 41 -4.77 -0.02 -6.25
N ALA A 42 -4.28 -0.31 -5.04
CA ALA A 42 -3.77 0.70 -4.12
C ALA A 42 -2.56 1.46 -4.71
N ILE A 43 -1.63 0.73 -5.33
CA ILE A 43 -0.47 1.32 -6.02
C ILE A 43 -0.92 2.23 -7.17
N HIS A 44 -1.86 1.77 -8.00
CA HIS A 44 -2.41 2.59 -9.09
C HIS A 44 -3.02 3.90 -8.57
N TYR A 45 -3.84 3.83 -7.52
CA TYR A 45 -4.46 5.00 -6.94
C TYR A 45 -3.44 5.96 -6.30
N TRP A 46 -2.43 5.42 -5.61
CA TRP A 46 -1.35 6.21 -5.02
C TRP A 46 -0.56 6.99 -6.08
N LEU A 47 -0.24 6.34 -7.21
CA LEU A 47 0.46 6.97 -8.33
C LEU A 47 -0.41 8.01 -9.03
N TYR A 48 -1.69 7.71 -9.25
CA TYR A 48 -2.67 8.62 -9.86
C TYR A 48 -2.80 9.93 -9.06
N THR A 49 -2.93 9.84 -7.74
CA THR A 49 -3.06 11.02 -6.86
C THR A 49 -1.78 11.87 -6.79
N ARG A 50 -0.67 11.40 -7.36
CA ARG A 50 0.66 12.05 -7.35
C ARG A 50 1.20 12.31 -8.75
N GLU A 51 0.33 12.30 -9.76
CA GLU A 51 0.70 12.68 -11.11
C GLU A 51 1.17 14.16 -11.11
N PRO A 52 2.38 14.45 -11.61
CA PRO A 52 2.89 15.82 -11.62
C PRO A 52 2.06 16.66 -12.60
N CYS A 53 1.78 17.91 -12.22
CA CYS A 53 1.15 18.86 -13.12
C CYS A 53 2.07 19.24 -14.29
N ASP A 54 1.50 19.92 -15.29
CA ASP A 54 2.23 20.36 -16.49
C ASP A 54 3.30 21.42 -16.23
N ASP A 55 3.38 22.00 -15.03
CA ASP A 55 4.39 22.99 -14.69
C ASP A 55 5.73 22.34 -14.26
N PRO A 56 6.80 22.43 -15.07
CA PRO A 56 8.13 21.91 -14.75
C PRO A 56 8.84 22.73 -13.66
N ARG A 57 8.22 23.75 -13.08
CA ARG A 57 8.76 24.51 -11.95
C ARG A 57 7.89 24.44 -10.69
N CYS A 58 6.79 23.68 -10.73
CA CYS A 58 5.96 23.45 -9.54
C CYS A 58 6.80 22.83 -8.41
N PRO A 59 6.91 23.51 -7.24
CA PRO A 59 7.71 23.01 -6.12
C PRO A 59 7.07 21.79 -5.46
N ASP A 60 5.73 21.70 -5.44
CA ASP A 60 5.01 20.60 -4.80
C ASP A 60 5.19 19.28 -5.55
N CYS A 61 5.32 19.34 -6.88
CA CYS A 61 5.61 18.16 -7.70
C CYS A 61 7.09 17.77 -7.71
N ALA A 62 8.00 18.64 -7.26
CA ALA A 62 9.44 18.41 -7.39
C ALA A 62 9.91 17.08 -6.76
N PRO A 63 9.43 16.64 -5.58
CA PRO A 63 9.86 15.38 -4.98
C PRO A 63 9.41 14.13 -5.74
N LEU A 64 8.37 14.23 -6.58
CA LEU A 64 7.70 13.10 -7.24
C LEU A 64 7.60 13.28 -8.76
N ARG A 65 8.45 14.16 -9.33
CA ARG A 65 8.32 14.57 -10.73
C ARG A 65 8.63 13.45 -11.71
N THR A 66 9.66 12.66 -11.45
CA THR A 66 10.02 11.54 -12.33
C THR A 66 9.34 10.25 -11.88
N PRO A 67 9.08 9.31 -12.80
CA PRO A 67 8.62 7.98 -12.46
C PRO A 67 9.51 7.29 -11.41
N GLU A 68 10.82 7.44 -11.53
CA GLU A 68 11.81 6.82 -10.63
C GLU A 68 11.70 7.38 -9.21
N TRP A 69 11.50 8.68 -9.06
CA TRP A 69 11.31 9.30 -7.74
C TRP A 69 9.98 8.89 -7.10
N ARG A 70 8.91 8.76 -7.90
CA ARG A 70 7.63 8.19 -7.42
C ARG A 70 7.81 6.76 -6.93
N LEU A 71 8.54 5.94 -7.69
CA LEU A 71 8.82 4.55 -7.30
C LEU A 71 9.61 4.49 -6.00
N GLN A 72 10.65 5.32 -5.85
CA GLN A 72 11.45 5.36 -4.62
C GLN A 72 10.60 5.76 -3.40
N ALA A 73 9.78 6.80 -3.53
CA ALA A 73 8.89 7.24 -2.45
C ALA A 73 7.83 6.17 -2.09
N LEU A 74 7.30 5.47 -3.10
CA LEU A 74 6.37 4.35 -2.87
C LEU A 74 7.06 3.20 -2.14
N GLN A 75 8.29 2.84 -2.51
CA GLN A 75 9.07 1.79 -1.84
C GLN A 75 9.33 2.12 -0.36
N GLN A 76 9.66 3.38 -0.06
CA GLN A 76 9.84 3.85 1.31
C GLN A 76 8.54 3.71 2.12
N LEU A 77 7.42 4.19 1.56
CA LEU A 77 6.12 4.06 2.20
C LEU A 77 5.72 2.59 2.43
N VAL A 78 5.97 1.72 1.46
CA VAL A 78 5.69 0.28 1.59
C VAL A 78 6.53 -0.35 2.70
N ASP A 79 7.82 0.00 2.83
CA ASP A 79 8.66 -0.50 3.94
C ASP A 79 8.12 -0.03 5.30
N GLU A 80 7.72 1.25 5.43
CA GLU A 80 7.14 1.80 6.65
C GLU A 80 5.82 1.11 7.03
N LEU A 81 4.91 0.95 6.06
CA LEU A 81 3.62 0.28 6.27
C LEU A 81 3.79 -1.21 6.58
N ALA A 82 4.72 -1.88 5.91
CA ALA A 82 5.01 -3.29 6.17
C ALA A 82 5.53 -3.46 7.61
N ARG A 83 6.53 -2.67 8.03
CA ARG A 83 7.14 -2.78 9.37
C ARG A 83 6.20 -2.45 10.52
N SER A 84 5.17 -1.63 10.27
CA SER A 84 4.16 -1.26 11.26
C SER A 84 3.01 -2.27 11.35
N SER A 85 2.91 -3.21 10.40
CA SER A 85 1.88 -4.25 10.40
C SER A 85 2.07 -5.24 11.54
N GLU A 86 0.98 -5.63 12.20
CA GLU A 86 0.97 -6.72 13.18
C GLU A 86 1.33 -8.09 12.58
N TYR A 87 1.26 -8.22 11.25
CA TYR A 87 1.60 -9.42 10.51
C TYR A 87 3.03 -9.41 9.95
N TYR A 88 3.84 -8.38 10.25
CA TYR A 88 5.22 -8.28 9.73
C TYR A 88 6.14 -9.35 10.31
N GLU A 89 6.02 -9.61 11.61
CA GLU A 89 6.70 -10.69 12.31
C GLU A 89 5.67 -11.75 12.70
N SER A 90 6.01 -13.01 12.45
CA SER A 90 5.19 -14.15 12.81
C SER A 90 5.98 -15.12 13.69
N PRO A 91 5.33 -15.79 14.67
CA PRO A 91 5.98 -16.84 15.45
C PRO A 91 6.59 -17.98 14.61
N GLY A 92 6.14 -18.16 13.37
CA GLY A 92 6.64 -19.16 12.42
C GLY A 92 7.84 -18.73 11.58
N ASP A 93 8.33 -17.49 11.71
CA ASP A 93 9.44 -16.99 10.88
C ASP A 93 10.74 -17.70 11.24
N MET A 94 11.54 -18.11 10.26
CA MET A 94 12.89 -18.62 10.49
C MET A 94 13.92 -17.48 10.43
N THR A 95 14.18 -16.89 11.59
CA THR A 95 15.21 -15.88 11.86
C THR A 95 16.44 -16.53 12.54
N PRO A 96 17.60 -15.87 12.59
CA PRO A 96 18.80 -16.45 13.21
C PRO A 96 18.67 -16.88 14.68
N GLY A 97 17.60 -16.46 15.38
CA GLY A 97 17.32 -16.83 16.77
C GLY A 97 16.34 -17.99 16.96
N ASN A 98 15.71 -18.49 15.90
CA ASN A 98 14.66 -19.52 15.95
C ASN A 98 14.71 -20.52 14.77
N ALA A 99 15.87 -20.64 14.11
CA ALA A 99 16.20 -21.64 13.09
C ALA A 99 17.00 -22.83 13.65
#